data_AF-A0A7J4LWK6-F1
#
_entry.id   AF-A0A7J4LWK6-F1
#
_cell.length_a   1.000
_cell.length_b   1.000
_cell.length_c   1.000
_cell.angle_alpha   90.00
_cell.angle_beta   90.00
_cell.angle_gamma   90.00
#
_symmetry.space_group_name_H-M   'P 1'
#
loop_
_entity.id
_entity.type
_entity.pdbx_description
1 polymer ?
#
loop_
_entity_poly.entity_id
_entity_poly.type
_entity_poly.pdbx_seq_one_letter_code
_entity_poly.pdbx_strand_id
1 'polypeptide(L)'
;MEKEAQKKLQHLYRKLKILKKTFLGYPCDAKFDYSPLYKFLEFPINNVGDPFEPSTYRLQTKDFEREVLKFFADLFHIKSYWGYVTNGGT
;
A
#
# COMPACT_ATOMS: atom_id res chain seq x y z
N MET A 1 -10.55 -27.76 11.26
CA MET A 1 -10.77 -26.48 10.54
C MET A 1 -9.47 -25.75 10.25
N GLU A 2 -8.64 -25.45 11.26
CA GLU A 2 -7.36 -24.72 11.09
C GLU A 2 -6.37 -25.40 10.11
N LYS A 3 -6.21 -26.72 10.19
CA LYS A 3 -5.35 -27.49 9.27
C LYS A 3 -5.81 -27.45 7.80
N GLU A 4 -7.11 -27.32 7.57
CA GLU A 4 -7.66 -27.26 6.21
C GLU A 4 -7.48 -25.86 5.62
N ALA A 5 -7.71 -24.81 6.43
CA ALA A 5 -7.44 -23.43 6.05
C ALA A 5 -5.96 -23.23 5.68
N GLN A 6 -5.03 -23.76 6.48
CA GLN A 6 -3.60 -23.67 6.20
C GLN A 6 -3.20 -24.35 4.89
N LYS A 7 -3.81 -25.52 4.58
CA LYS A 7 -3.59 -26.20 3.29
C LYS A 7 -4.09 -25.35 2.12
N LYS A 8 -5.26 -24.72 2.24
CA LYS A 8 -5.82 -23.83 1.22
C LYS A 8 -4.90 -22.64 0.96
N LEU A 9 -4.38 -22.00 2.00
CA LEU A 9 -3.45 -20.86 1.87
C LEU A 9 -2.13 -21.26 1.20
N GLN A 10 -1.54 -22.39 1.59
CA GLN A 10 -0.30 -22.89 0.95
C GLN A 10 -0.51 -23.24 -0.52
N HIS A 11 -1.66 -23.85 -0.86
CA HIS A 11 -2.00 -24.14 -2.24
C HIS A 11 -2.14 -22.84 -3.06
N LEU A 12 -2.86 -21.85 -2.53
CA LEU A 12 -3.00 -20.53 -3.17
C LEU A 12 -1.64 -19.86 -3.39
N TYR A 13 -0.78 -19.84 -2.37
CA TYR A 13 0.56 -19.25 -2.47
C TYR A 13 1.39 -19.89 -3.60
N ARG A 14 1.40 -21.23 -3.70
CA ARG A 14 2.11 -21.94 -4.77
C ARG A 14 1.54 -21.60 -6.15
N LYS A 15 0.21 -21.60 -6.29
CA LYS A 15 -0.48 -21.24 -7.54
C LYS A 15 -0.07 -19.84 -8.00
N LEU A 16 -0.17 -18.83 -7.12
CA LEU A 16 0.17 -17.44 -7.46
C LEU A 16 1.66 -17.29 -7.79
N LYS A 17 2.55 -18.00 -7.08
CA LYS A 17 3.99 -17.99 -7.36
C LYS A 17 4.35 -18.53 -8.75
N ILE A 18 3.59 -19.51 -9.26
CA ILE A 18 3.76 -20.03 -10.62
C ILE A 18 3.22 -19.02 -11.65
N LEU A 19 2.00 -18.53 -11.45
CA LEU A 19 1.35 -17.57 -12.38
C LEU A 19 2.16 -16.28 -12.54
N LYS A 20 2.76 -15.80 -11.46
CA LYS A 20 3.66 -14.63 -11.46
C LYS A 20 4.81 -14.76 -12.47
N LYS A 21 5.31 -15.97 -12.75
CA LYS A 21 6.45 -16.19 -13.67
C LYS A 21 6.11 -15.86 -15.13
N THR A 22 4.84 -15.87 -15.49
CA THR A 22 4.33 -15.62 -16.84
C THR A 22 3.42 -14.38 -16.89
N PHE A 23 3.45 -13.55 -15.84
CA PHE A 23 2.60 -12.36 -15.73
C PHE A 23 3.24 -11.19 -16.47
N LEU A 24 2.86 -11.01 -17.75
CA LEU A 24 3.38 -9.97 -18.64
C LEU A 24 2.29 -9.13 -19.31
N GLY A 25 1.01 -9.47 -19.13
CA GLY A 25 -0.11 -8.87 -19.87
C GLY A 25 -0.66 -7.56 -19.30
N TYR A 26 -0.13 -7.07 -18.16
CA TYR A 26 -0.62 -5.88 -17.48
C TYR A 26 0.54 -5.01 -16.99
N PRO A 27 0.41 -3.67 -16.98
CA PRO A 27 1.43 -2.74 -16.50
C PRO A 27 1.45 -2.70 -14.97
N CYS A 28 1.86 -3.79 -14.34
CA CYS A 28 1.95 -3.93 -12.90
C CYS A 28 3.28 -4.57 -12.55
N ASP A 29 4.06 -3.92 -11.68
CA ASP A 29 5.27 -4.52 -11.14
C ASP A 29 4.88 -5.80 -10.38
N ALA A 30 5.67 -6.85 -10.54
CA ALA A 30 5.47 -8.09 -9.81
C ALA A 30 6.42 -8.18 -8.60
N LYS A 31 7.39 -7.28 -8.44
CA LYS A 31 8.45 -7.37 -7.43
C LYS A 31 8.09 -6.60 -6.15
N PHE A 32 7.29 -7.22 -5.30
CA PHE A 32 6.96 -6.69 -3.97
C PHE A 32 7.72 -7.40 -2.85
N ASP A 33 8.37 -6.63 -1.98
CA ASP A 33 8.87 -7.07 -0.67
C ASP A 33 8.42 -6.08 0.41
N TYR A 34 7.36 -6.45 1.13
CA TYR A 34 6.80 -5.64 2.21
C TYR A 34 7.28 -6.09 3.60
N SER A 35 8.26 -7.01 3.67
CA SER A 35 8.75 -7.51 4.96
C SER A 35 9.21 -6.43 5.94
N PRO A 36 9.82 -5.29 5.50
CA PRO A 36 10.16 -4.21 6.44
C PRO A 36 8.93 -3.54 7.08
N LEU A 37 7.76 -3.66 6.46
CA LEU A 37 6.53 -2.99 6.88
C LEU A 37 5.62 -3.87 7.76
N TYR A 38 5.90 -5.18 7.87
CA TYR A 38 4.98 -6.12 8.53
C TYR A 38 4.66 -5.77 9.98
N LYS A 39 5.64 -5.26 10.74
CA LYS A 39 5.44 -4.84 12.14
C LYS A 39 4.39 -3.73 12.29
N PHE A 40 4.14 -2.93 11.25
CA PHE A 40 3.15 -1.87 11.31
C PHE A 40 1.72 -2.38 11.11
N LEU A 41 1.54 -3.61 10.62
CA LEU A 41 0.23 -4.26 10.47
C LEU A 41 -0.41 -4.63 11.82
N GLU A 42 0.35 -4.54 12.92
CA GLU A 42 -0.16 -4.70 14.28
C GLU A 42 -1.03 -3.52 14.73
N PHE A 43 -0.94 -2.37 14.05
CA PHE A 43 -1.68 -1.16 14.38
C PHE A 43 -2.83 -0.92 13.38
N PRO A 44 -4.02 -0.48 13.83
CA PRO A 44 -5.11 -0.07 12.94
C PRO A 44 -4.83 1.32 12.34
N ILE A 45 -3.78 1.47 11.54
CA ILE A 45 -3.39 2.75 10.96
C ILE A 45 -4.51 3.28 10.05
N ASN A 46 -4.89 4.55 10.23
CA ASN A 46 -5.93 5.18 9.42
C ASN A 46 -5.68 6.70 9.24
N ASN A 47 -5.44 7.13 8.00
CA ASN A 47 -5.26 8.53 7.62
C ASN A 47 -6.60 9.24 7.35
N VAL A 48 -7.56 9.14 8.28
CA VAL A 48 -8.89 9.72 8.07
C VAL A 48 -8.83 11.25 7.91
N GLY A 49 -9.56 11.76 6.92
CA GLY A 49 -9.69 13.18 6.62
C GLY A 49 -8.56 13.73 5.75
N ASP A 50 -8.45 15.06 5.70
CA ASP A 50 -7.48 15.77 4.85
C ASP A 50 -6.03 15.56 5.34
N PRO A 51 -5.06 15.21 4.48
CA PRO A 51 -3.66 14.97 4.88
C PRO A 51 -2.94 16.18 5.51
N PHE A 52 -3.39 17.40 5.22
CA PHE A 52 -2.85 18.66 5.71
C PHE A 52 -3.56 19.18 6.96
N GLU A 53 -4.70 18.60 7.33
CA GLU A 53 -5.44 18.98 8.54
C GLU A 53 -5.17 18.03 9.73
N PRO A 54 -5.24 18.56 10.96
CA PRO A 54 -5.20 17.75 12.17
C PRO A 54 -6.25 16.64 12.15
N SER A 55 -5.91 15.47 12.69
CA SER A 55 -6.83 14.34 12.84
C SER A 55 -7.12 14.05 14.30
N THR A 56 -8.38 13.73 14.61
CA THR A 56 -8.76 13.15 15.90
C THR A 56 -8.30 11.69 16.03
N TYR A 57 -8.00 11.02 14.91
CA TYR A 57 -7.47 9.67 14.89
C TYR A 57 -5.95 9.68 14.97
N ARG A 58 -5.40 9.29 16.13
CA ARG A 58 -3.96 9.42 16.43
C ARG A 58 -3.08 8.34 15.80
N LEU A 59 -3.63 7.16 15.51
CA LEU A 59 -2.90 6.07 14.85
C LEU A 59 -2.90 6.29 13.34
N GLN A 60 -2.14 7.27 12.88
CA GLN A 60 -2.09 7.72 11.49
C GLN A 60 -0.66 7.91 11.02
N THR A 61 -0.49 7.99 9.70
CA THR A 61 0.77 8.24 8.99
C THR A 61 0.62 9.34 7.93
N LYS A 62 -0.18 10.38 8.20
CA LYS A 62 -0.36 11.56 7.32
C LYS A 62 0.95 12.26 7.00
N ASP A 63 1.94 12.18 7.89
CA ASP A 63 3.27 12.74 7.64
C ASP A 63 3.97 12.05 6.45
N PHE A 64 3.95 10.71 6.43
CA PHE A 64 4.42 9.91 5.30
C PHE A 64 3.59 10.15 4.03
N GLU A 65 2.27 10.33 4.18
CA GLU A 65 1.41 10.69 3.04
C GLU A 65 1.84 12.01 2.41
N ARG A 66 2.11 13.05 3.22
CA ARG A 66 2.60 14.33 2.72
C ARG A 66 4.00 14.24 2.09
N GLU A 67 4.87 13.36 2.59
CA GLU A 67 6.17 13.08 1.94
C GLU A 67 5.99 12.48 0.54
N VAL A 68 5.05 11.54 0.36
CA VAL A 68 4.73 10.98 -0.96
C VAL A 68 4.13 12.04 -1.87
N LEU A 69 3.20 12.85 -1.38
CA LEU A 69 2.61 13.96 -2.15
C LEU A 69 3.69 14.97 -2.58
N LYS A 70 4.61 15.31 -1.67
CA LYS A 70 5.75 16.18 -1.97
C LYS A 70 6.65 15.59 -3.05
N PHE A 71 6.97 14.30 -2.96
CA PHE A 71 7.79 13.62 -3.97
C PHE A 71 7.20 13.78 -5.38
N PHE A 72 5.88 13.55 -5.54
CA PHE A 72 5.22 13.72 -6.83
C PHE A 72 5.08 15.18 -7.24
N ALA A 73 4.82 16.10 -6.31
CA ALA A 73 4.78 17.53 -6.61
C ALA A 73 6.13 18.03 -7.15
N ASP A 74 7.24 17.61 -6.52
CA ASP A 74 8.59 17.93 -6.98
C ASP A 74 8.87 17.30 -8.36
N LEU A 75 8.50 16.03 -8.55
CA LEU A 75 8.66 15.29 -9.82
C LEU A 75 7.93 15.96 -10.99
N PHE A 76 6.75 16.53 -10.73
CA PHE A 76 5.92 17.21 -11.74
C PHE A 76 6.07 18.74 -11.73
N HIS A 77 7.01 19.28 -10.95
CA HIS A 77 7.26 20.72 -10.82
C HIS A 77 6.02 21.55 -10.41
N ILE A 78 5.18 21.00 -9.55
CA ILE A 78 3.97 21.66 -9.04
C ILE A 78 4.32 22.51 -7.82
N LYS A 79 4.13 23.84 -7.91
CA LYS A 79 4.48 24.78 -6.83
C LYS A 79 3.50 24.78 -5.66
N SER A 80 2.20 24.67 -5.94
CA SER A 80 1.14 24.63 -4.94
C SER A 80 0.28 23.43 -5.26
N TYR A 81 0.16 22.52 -4.31
CA TYR A 81 -0.55 21.26 -4.51
C TYR A 81 -1.45 20.96 -3.31
N TRP A 82 -2.54 20.27 -3.62
CA TRP A 82 -3.37 19.56 -2.66
C TRP A 82 -3.63 18.18 -3.26
N GLY A 83 -3.68 17.16 -2.42
CA GLY A 83 -3.89 15.79 -2.84
C GLY A 83 -3.89 14.85 -1.64
N TYR A 84 -4.17 13.58 -1.92
CA TYR A 84 -4.18 12.49 -0.94
C TYR A 84 -3.78 11.19 -1.64
N VAL A 85 -3.30 10.22 -0.87
CA VAL A 85 -2.88 8.91 -1.40
C VAL A 85 -4.08 7.97 -1.49
N THR A 86 -4.24 7.34 -2.64
CA THR A 86 -5.32 6.37 -2.91
C THR A 86 -4.77 4.95 -3.08
N ASN A 87 -5.65 3.96 -3.07
CA ASN A 87 -5.30 2.55 -3.31
C ASN A 87 -5.27 2.18 -4.81
N GLY A 88 -5.60 3.12 -5.69
CA GLY A 88 -5.73 2.91 -7.14
C GLY A 88 -6.18 4.19 -7.85
N GLY A 89 -6.11 4.18 -9.18
CA GLY A 89 -6.39 5.36 -10.02
C GLY A 89 -7.78 5.40 -10.67
N THR A 90 -8.66 4.43 -10.41
CA THR A 90 -10.06 4.41 -10.89
C THR A 90 -10.93 5.35 -10.08
#